data_AF-A0A7W0GHM8-F1
#
_entry.id   AF-A0A7W0GHM8-F1
#
_cell.length_a   1.000
_cell.length_b   1.000
_cell.length_c   1.000
_cell.angle_alpha   90.00
_cell.angle_beta   90.00
_cell.angle_gamma   90.00
#
_symmetry.space_group_name_H-M   'P 1'
#
loop_
_entity.id
_entity.type
_entity.pdbx_description
1 polymer ?
#
loop_
_entity_poly.entity_id
_entity_poly.type
_entity_poly.pdbx_seq_one_letter_code
_entity_poly.pdbx_strand_id
1 'polypeptide(L)' 'MVTVMAYLGRYGWNTVPVDGRVPDEDVYELIDASYADIVGRLPKAKRPS' A
#
# COMPACT_ATOMS: atom_id res chain seq x y z
N MET A 1 13.36 -0.50 7.60
CA MET A 1 12.98 0.75 6.92
C MET A 1 12.15 0.38 5.71
N VAL A 2 11.15 1.19 5.37
CA VAL A 2 10.37 1.02 4.14
C VAL A 2 11.27 1.35 2.95
N THR A 3 11.25 0.52 1.90
CA THR A 3 12.06 0.72 0.70
C THR A 3 11.20 0.73 -0.55
N VAL A 4 11.57 1.52 -1.54
CA VAL A 4 10.92 1.52 -2.85
C VAL A 4 11.32 0.25 -3.60
N MET A 5 10.37 -0.48 -4.19
CA MET A 5 10.69 -1.70 -4.95
C MET A 5 11.47 -1.37 -6.23
N ALA A 6 12.59 -2.06 -6.49
CA ALA A 6 13.49 -1.71 -7.58
C ALA A 6 12.85 -1.75 -9.00
N TYR A 7 11.85 -2.62 -9.20
CA TYR A 7 11.15 -2.77 -10.48
C TYR A 7 9.75 -2.14 -10.48
N LEU A 8 8.99 -2.29 -9.39
CA LEU A 8 7.60 -1.82 -9.28
C LEU A 8 7.45 -0.44 -8.61
N GLY A 9 8.47 0.03 -7.91
CA GLY A 9 8.41 1.27 -7.14
C GLY A 9 8.28 2.54 -7.98
N ARG A 10 8.66 2.47 -9.26
CA ARG A 10 8.39 3.52 -10.26
C ARG A 10 6.88 3.74 -10.49
N TYR A 11 6.08 2.73 -10.14
CA TYR A 11 4.62 2.71 -10.23
C TYR A 11 3.94 2.79 -8.85
N GLY A 12 4.68 3.15 -7.79
CA GLY A 12 4.12 3.38 -6.44
C GLY A 12 4.18 2.19 -5.48
N TRP A 13 4.98 1.16 -5.75
CA TRP A 13 5.09 -0.01 -4.88
C TRP A 13 6.28 0.06 -3.90
N ASN A 14 5.98 -0.07 -2.61
CA ASN A 14 6.97 -0.09 -1.53
C ASN A 14 7.03 -1.47 -0.87
N THR A 15 8.21 -1.86 -0.39
CA THR A 15 8.42 -2.98 0.51
C THR A 15 8.46 -2.47 1.95
N VAL A 16 7.56 -2.99 2.76
CA VAL A 16 7.45 -2.68 4.19
C VAL A 16 7.84 -3.95 4.96
N PRO A 17 8.85 -3.93 5.84
CA PRO A 17 9.21 -5.10 6.64
C PRO A 17 8.18 -5.32 7.75
N VAL A 18 7.77 -6.58 7.95
CA VAL A 18 6.84 -7.00 9.02
C VAL A 18 7.63 -7.78 10.09
N ASP A 19 8.71 -7.18 10.55
CA ASP A 19 9.66 -7.73 11.54
C ASP A 19 9.64 -6.95 12.86
N GLY A 20 8.60 -6.13 13.08
CA GLY A 20 8.45 -5.25 14.24
C GLY A 20 9.28 -3.96 14.17
N ARG A 21 10.01 -3.71 13.07
CA ARG A 21 10.73 -2.44 12.85
C ARG A 21 9.80 -1.30 12.43
N VAL A 22 8.62 -1.63 11.91
CA VAL A 22 7.52 -0.71 11.64
C VAL A 22 6.43 -1.06 12.65
N PRO A 23 5.90 -0.10 13.43
CA PRO A 23 4.77 -0.34 14.32
C PRO A 23 3.57 -0.92 13.57
N ASP A 24 2.84 -1.82 14.21
CA ASP A 24 1.71 -2.50 13.55
C ASP A 24 0.63 -1.51 13.10
N GLU A 25 0.39 -0.45 13.89
CA GLU A 25 -0.53 0.63 13.55
C GLU A 25 -0.16 1.34 12.25
N ASP A 26 1.13 1.60 12.03
CA ASP A 26 1.63 2.22 10.81
C ASP A 26 1.48 1.27 9.63
N VAL A 27 1.68 -0.04 9.83
CA VAL A 27 1.46 -1.06 8.80
C VAL A 27 -0.01 -1.09 8.39
N TYR A 28 -0.95 -1.00 9.34
CA TYR A 28 -2.38 -0.94 9.04
C TYR A 28 -2.74 0.32 8.26
N GLU A 29 -2.24 1.50 8.64
CA GLU A 29 -2.48 2.74 7.90
C GLU A 29 -1.93 2.65 6.46
N LEU A 30 -0.74 2.06 6.28
CA LEU A 30 -0.16 1.85 4.96
C LEU A 30 -1.01 0.92 4.08
N ILE A 31 -1.62 -0.10 4.67
CA ILE A 31 -2.56 -1.00 3.97
C ILE A 31 -3.81 -0.25 3.55
N ASP A 32 -4.42 0.52 4.45
CA ASP A 32 -5.63 1.29 4.16
C ASP A 32 -5.41 2.32 3.05
N ALA A 33 -4.30 3.06 3.13
CA ALA A 33 -3.93 4.04 2.11
C ALA A 33 -3.69 3.38 0.74
N SER A 34 -2.99 2.25 0.72
CA SER A 34 -2.73 1.46 -0.50
C SER A 34 -4.05 0.95 -1.11
N TYR A 35 -4.93 0.41 -0.28
CA TYR A 35 -6.24 -0.07 -0.71
C TYR A 35 -7.08 1.05 -1.30
N ALA A 36 -7.17 2.20 -0.62
CA ALA A 36 -7.93 3.35 -1.07
C ALA A 36 -7.43 3.88 -2.43
N ASP A 37 -6.11 3.96 -2.64
CA ASP A 37 -5.52 4.37 -3.91
C ASP A 37 -5.89 3.40 -5.05
N ILE A 38 -5.74 2.09 -4.82
CA ILE A 38 -6.07 1.08 -5.84
C ILE A 38 -7.56 1.05 -6.15
N VAL A 39 -8.43 1.06 -5.13
CA VAL A 39 -9.90 1.08 -5.33
C VAL A 39 -10.34 2.37 -6.02
N GLY A 40 -9.73 3.51 -5.67
CA GLY A 40 -9.98 4.79 -6.33
C GLY A 40 -9.73 4.77 -7.84
N ARG A 41 -8.75 3.97 -8.28
CA ARG A 41 -8.41 3.79 -9.71
C ARG A 41 -9.34 2.84 -10.46
N LEU A 42 -10.17 2.05 -9.77
CA LEU A 42 -11.13 1.18 -10.43
C LEU A 42 -12.31 1.98 -11.03
N PRO A 43 -12.89 1.54 -12.16
CA PRO A 43 -14.17 2.07 -12.63
C PRO A 43 -15.22 2.00 -11.53
N LYS A 44 -16.09 3.03 -11.43
CA LYS A 44 -17.06 3.15 -10.33
C LYS A 44 -17.90 1.87 -10.11
N ALA A 45 -18.31 1.20 -11.18
CA ALA A 45 -19.10 -0.03 -11.14
C ALA A 45 -18.34 -1.26 -10.56
N LYS A 46 -17.01 -1.19 -10.46
CA LYS A 46 -16.15 -2.25 -9.92
C LYS A 46 -15.61 -1.94 -8.52
N ARG A 47 -15.98 -0.79 -7.95
CA ARG A 47 -15.61 -0.45 -6.57
C ARG A 47 -16.51 -1.24 -5.61
N PRO A 48 -15.99 -1.67 -4.46
CA PRO A 48 -16.81 -2.25 -3.40
C PRO A 48 -17.91 -1.28 -2.99
N SER A 49 -19.08 -1.82 -2.66
CA SER A 49 -20.25 -1.09 -2.13
C SER A 49 -20.13 -0.82 -0.64
#